data_AF-A0A498P5H2-F1
#
_entry.id   AF-A0A498P5H2-F1
#
_cell.length_a   1.000
_cell.length_b   1.000
_cell.length_c   1.000
_cell.angle_alpha   90.00
_cell.angle_beta   90.00
_cell.angle_gamma   90.00
#
_symmetry.space_group_name_H-M   'P 1'
#
loop_
_entity.id
_entity.type
_entity.pdbx_description
1 polymer ?
#
loop_
_entity_poly.entity_id
_entity_poly.type
_entity_poly.pdbx_seq_one_letter_code
_entity_poly.pdbx_strand_id
1 'polypeptide(L)'
;MSTDAEMAVYGKAAIYLRKPEKERIEAQSKPFDAKSACYVIDDKELYVKGTIKSKDGGKVTVIVNDTQAEKVVKEDDVHPMNPPKFDKIEDMAMMTHLNEPSVLYNLKERYAAWMIYTYSGLFCATVNPYKWLPVYDAEVVAAYRGKKRMEAPPHIFSVSDNAYQFMLTDRENQSVLITGESGAGKTVNTKRVIQYFATVAVQGDKKKEQAAGKMQGSLEDQIIAANPLLEAYGNAKTVRNDNSSRFAAMMAEELKKEQDTSAHLERMKKNLEVTVKDLQHRLDEAENLAMKGGKKQLQKLESRVRELETEVEAEQRRGADAVKGVRKYERRVKELSYQTEEDKKNITRLQDLVDKLQLKVKAYKRQSEEAEEQANTHLSKLRKVQHELEEAEERADIAESQVNKLRAKSRDSGKAKEE
;
A
#
# COMPACT_ATOMS: atom_id res chain seq x y z
N MET A 1 7.56 -55.82 41.10
CA MET A 1 7.64 -56.34 39.72
C MET A 1 6.40 -57.20 39.49
N SER A 2 5.76 -57.08 38.33
CA SER A 2 4.53 -57.83 38.04
C SER A 2 4.70 -59.33 38.17
N THR A 3 3.66 -59.98 38.68
CA THR A 3 3.56 -61.45 38.82
C THR A 3 3.22 -62.11 37.49
N ASP A 4 3.40 -63.44 37.40
CA ASP A 4 2.96 -64.21 36.22
C ASP A 4 1.44 -64.08 35.97
N ALA A 5 0.65 -63.83 37.01
CA ALA A 5 -0.79 -63.58 36.89
C ALA A 5 -1.10 -62.27 36.14
N GLU A 6 -0.33 -61.20 36.40
CA GLU A 6 -0.47 -59.92 35.68
C GLU A 6 -0.09 -60.03 34.21
N MET A 7 0.74 -61.02 33.85
CA MET A 7 1.17 -61.24 32.47
C MET A 7 0.15 -62.04 31.64
N ALA A 8 -0.82 -62.69 32.28
CA ALA A 8 -1.82 -63.52 31.60
C ALA A 8 -2.67 -62.74 30.58
N VAL A 9 -2.91 -61.45 30.81
CA VAL A 9 -3.68 -60.57 29.91
C VAL A 9 -3.03 -60.35 28.54
N TYR A 10 -1.74 -60.68 28.40
CA TYR A 10 -1.01 -60.57 27.13
C TYR A 10 -1.00 -61.88 26.34
N GLY A 11 -1.63 -62.94 26.85
CA GLY A 11 -1.77 -64.23 26.18
C GLY A 11 -0.44 -64.78 25.67
N LYS A 12 -0.40 -65.13 24.38
CA LYS A 12 0.81 -65.68 23.71
C LYS A 12 1.96 -64.67 23.61
N ALA A 13 1.68 -63.37 23.75
CA ALA A 13 2.69 -62.32 23.68
C ALA A 13 3.52 -62.21 24.97
N ALA A 14 3.02 -62.71 26.11
CA ALA A 14 3.62 -62.52 27.43
C ALA A 14 5.13 -62.82 27.45
N ILE A 15 5.54 -63.97 26.92
CA ILE A 15 6.94 -64.44 26.91
C ILE A 15 7.92 -63.57 26.11
N TYR A 16 7.38 -62.75 25.20
CA TYR A 16 8.11 -61.79 24.35
C TYR A 16 8.12 -60.38 24.93
N LEU A 17 7.33 -60.13 25.97
CA LEU A 17 7.25 -58.83 26.65
C LEU A 17 8.00 -58.86 27.99
N ARG A 18 7.84 -59.93 28.77
CA ARG A 18 8.49 -60.13 30.07
C ARG A 18 8.67 -61.63 30.34
N LYS A 19 9.82 -62.00 30.89
CA LYS A 19 10.07 -63.41 31.26
C LYS A 19 9.28 -63.84 32.50
N PRO A 20 8.93 -65.13 32.59
CA PRO A 20 8.29 -65.70 33.78
C PRO A 20 9.02 -65.33 35.06
N GLU A 21 8.28 -65.15 36.15
CA GLU A 21 8.81 -64.78 37.45
C GLU A 21 9.91 -65.73 37.92
N LYS A 22 9.71 -67.04 37.73
CA LYS A 22 10.71 -68.07 38.05
C LYS A 22 12.05 -67.82 37.35
N GLU A 23 12.04 -67.57 36.04
CA GLU A 23 13.26 -67.31 35.26
C GLU A 23 13.96 -66.02 35.69
N ARG A 24 13.18 -64.99 36.04
CA ARG A 24 13.73 -63.71 36.53
C ARG A 24 14.37 -63.86 37.89
N ILE A 25 13.73 -64.56 38.84
CA ILE A 25 14.30 -64.81 40.17
C ILE A 25 15.60 -65.60 40.03
N GLU A 26 15.61 -66.65 39.20
CA GLU A 26 16.81 -67.44 38.94
C GLU A 26 17.95 -66.57 38.37
N ALA A 27 17.66 -65.75 37.36
CA ALA A 27 18.65 -64.85 36.76
C ALA A 27 19.18 -63.80 37.76
N GLN A 28 18.31 -63.23 38.59
CA GLN A 28 18.67 -62.21 39.57
C GLN A 28 19.39 -62.77 40.80
N SER A 29 19.26 -64.07 41.04
CA SER A 29 19.91 -64.76 42.17
C SER A 29 21.33 -65.27 41.86
N LYS A 30 21.82 -65.09 40.63
CA LYS A 30 23.15 -65.54 40.21
C LYS A 30 24.26 -64.92 41.08
N PRO A 31 25.31 -65.69 41.45
CA PRO A 31 26.46 -65.15 42.17
C PRO A 31 27.13 -64.03 41.37
N PHE A 32 27.47 -62.94 42.06
CA PHE A 32 28.10 -61.77 41.46
C PHE A 32 29.01 -61.08 42.45
N ASP A 33 30.25 -60.81 42.03
CA ASP A 33 31.20 -59.99 42.77
C ASP A 33 31.38 -58.65 42.06
N ALA A 34 30.89 -57.58 42.69
CA ALA A 34 30.94 -56.23 42.16
C ALA A 34 32.36 -55.67 42.00
N LYS A 35 33.35 -56.22 42.72
CA LYS A 35 34.73 -55.73 42.66
C LYS A 35 35.52 -56.33 41.49
N SER A 36 35.17 -57.56 41.09
CA SER A 36 35.88 -58.28 40.04
C SER A 36 35.14 -58.35 38.72
N ALA A 37 33.81 -58.30 38.71
CA ALA A 37 33.03 -58.37 37.48
C ALA A 37 33.11 -57.07 36.66
N CYS A 38 33.53 -57.17 35.40
CA CYS A 38 33.72 -56.02 34.52
C CYS A 38 33.40 -56.32 33.04
N TYR A 39 33.25 -55.26 32.26
CA TYR A 39 33.36 -55.28 30.81
C TYR A 39 34.74 -54.76 30.40
N VAL A 40 35.29 -55.33 29.34
CA VAL A 40 36.55 -54.85 28.74
C VAL A 40 36.40 -54.67 27.24
N ILE A 41 37.11 -53.69 26.69
CA ILE A 41 37.11 -53.42 25.24
C ILE A 41 37.64 -54.64 24.47
N ASP A 42 37.03 -54.94 23.33
CA ASP A 42 37.43 -56.00 22.41
C ASP A 42 37.38 -55.54 20.95
N ASP A 43 38.39 -55.92 20.17
CA ASP A 43 38.53 -55.45 18.78
C ASP A 43 37.45 -56.01 17.85
N LYS A 44 36.85 -57.16 18.18
CA LYS A 44 35.84 -57.83 17.34
C LYS A 44 34.43 -57.60 17.87
N GLU A 45 34.22 -57.81 19.16
CA GLU A 45 32.89 -57.75 19.80
C GLU A 45 32.59 -56.39 20.45
N LEU A 46 33.47 -55.39 20.28
CA LEU A 46 33.48 -54.08 20.97
C LEU A 46 33.71 -54.18 22.48
N TYR A 47 32.91 -54.99 23.17
CA TYR A 47 32.97 -55.20 24.61
C TYR A 47 32.70 -56.66 24.98
N VAL A 48 33.53 -57.24 25.85
CA VAL A 48 33.35 -58.60 26.38
C VAL A 48 33.25 -58.59 27.91
N LYS A 49 32.53 -59.57 28.46
CA LYS A 49 32.44 -59.77 29.92
C LYS A 49 33.71 -60.44 30.44
N GLY A 50 34.18 -60.01 31.60
CA GLY A 50 35.35 -60.60 32.24
C GLY A 50 35.35 -60.47 33.76
N THR A 51 36.34 -61.10 34.36
CA THR A 51 36.61 -61.10 35.79
C THR A 51 38.02 -60.60 36.05
N ILE A 52 38.18 -59.54 36.83
CA ILE A 52 39.48 -58.96 37.19
C ILE A 52 40.24 -59.97 38.06
N LYS A 53 41.44 -60.35 37.61
CA LYS A 53 42.37 -61.23 38.32
C LYS A 53 43.36 -60.42 39.16
N SER A 54 43.93 -59.37 38.60
CA SER A 54 44.89 -58.50 39.30
C SER A 54 44.91 -57.09 38.70
N LYS A 55 45.39 -56.14 39.51
CA LYS A 55 45.67 -54.75 39.11
C LYS A 55 47.12 -54.44 39.45
N ASP A 56 47.89 -53.99 38.46
CA ASP A 56 49.30 -53.62 38.64
C ASP A 56 49.69 -52.43 37.75
N GLY A 57 50.28 -51.40 38.33
CA GLY A 57 50.87 -50.26 37.60
C GLY A 57 49.98 -49.58 36.54
N GLY A 58 48.67 -49.42 36.79
CA GLY A 58 47.72 -48.81 35.85
C GLY A 58 47.21 -49.74 34.74
N LYS A 59 47.54 -51.04 34.82
CA LYS A 59 47.01 -52.10 33.97
C LYS A 59 46.18 -53.07 34.79
N VAL A 60 45.19 -53.67 34.15
CA VAL A 60 44.29 -54.65 34.75
C VAL A 60 44.35 -55.93 33.95
N THR A 61 44.63 -57.05 34.63
CA THR A 61 44.56 -58.39 34.05
C THR A 61 43.17 -58.94 34.27
N VAL A 62 42.45 -59.20 33.18
CA VAL A 62 41.06 -59.68 33.18
C VAL A 62 41.01 -61.05 32.51
N ILE A 63 40.31 -61.99 33.14
CA ILE A 63 39.96 -63.28 32.53
C ILE A 63 38.63 -63.08 31.79
N VAL A 64 38.63 -63.24 30.46
CA VAL A 64 37.42 -63.13 29.65
C VAL A 64 36.52 -64.35 29.91
N ASN A 65 35.24 -64.12 30.24
CA ASN A 65 34.36 -65.18 30.72
C ASN A 65 34.09 -66.27 29.67
N ASP A 66 33.97 -65.89 28.39
CA ASP A 66 33.58 -66.83 27.33
C ASP A 66 34.76 -67.69 26.84
N THR A 67 35.96 -67.11 26.76
CA THR A 67 37.16 -67.78 26.22
C THR A 67 38.10 -68.31 27.31
N GLN A 68 37.90 -67.87 28.56
CA GLN A 68 38.82 -68.09 29.69
C GLN A 68 40.24 -67.58 29.43
N ALA A 69 40.42 -66.72 28.43
CA ALA A 69 41.71 -66.14 28.08
C ALA A 69 42.03 -64.94 28.99
N GLU A 70 43.30 -64.81 29.36
CA GLU A 70 43.80 -63.64 30.09
C GLU A 70 44.08 -62.49 29.11
N LYS A 71 43.51 -61.32 29.41
CA LYS A 71 43.71 -60.09 28.65
C LYS A 71 44.22 -59.01 29.60
N VAL A 72 45.32 -58.38 29.23
CA VAL A 72 45.86 -57.22 29.97
C VAL A 72 45.42 -55.96 29.25
N VAL A 73 44.63 -55.13 29.93
CA VAL A 73 44.08 -53.87 29.40
C VAL A 73 44.48 -52.70 30.29
N LYS A 74 44.31 -51.47 29.79
CA LYS A 74 44.46 -50.27 30.64
C LYS A 74 43.28 -50.19 31.60
N GLU A 75 43.49 -49.56 32.74
CA GLU A 75 42.41 -49.39 33.73
C GLU A 75 41.21 -48.61 33.16
N ASP A 76 41.43 -47.63 32.29
CA ASP A 76 40.37 -46.85 31.63
C ASP A 76 39.50 -47.68 30.67
N ASP A 77 40.01 -48.81 30.17
CA ASP A 77 39.30 -49.73 29.26
C ASP A 77 38.49 -50.80 30.01
N VAL A 78 38.43 -50.69 31.35
CA VAL A 78 37.67 -51.59 32.23
C VAL A 78 36.44 -50.86 32.76
N HIS A 79 35.26 -51.35 32.40
CA HIS A 79 33.99 -50.76 32.82
C HIS A 79 33.29 -51.65 33.86
N PRO A 80 32.68 -51.08 34.90
CA PRO A 80 31.97 -51.85 35.92
C PRO A 80 30.72 -52.52 35.34
N MET A 81 30.40 -53.72 35.82
CA MET A 81 29.20 -54.46 35.45
C MET A 81 28.07 -54.24 36.46
N ASN A 82 26.82 -54.17 35.98
CA ASN A 82 25.67 -54.10 36.88
C ASN A 82 25.43 -55.46 37.57
N PRO A 83 24.99 -55.47 38.85
CA PRO A 83 24.64 -56.71 39.54
C PRO A 83 23.43 -57.40 38.89
N PRO A 84 23.26 -58.74 39.05
CA PRO A 84 22.23 -59.53 38.40
C PRO A 84 20.79 -59.09 38.67
N LYS A 85 20.53 -58.32 39.74
CA LYS A 85 19.23 -57.68 39.97
C LYS A 85 18.76 -56.79 38.79
N PHE A 86 19.68 -56.33 37.95
CA PHE A 86 19.41 -55.54 36.75
C PHE A 86 19.36 -56.38 35.46
N ASP A 87 19.43 -57.72 35.54
CA ASP A 87 19.33 -58.61 34.38
C ASP A 87 18.06 -58.29 33.57
N LYS A 88 18.26 -58.00 32.28
CA LYS A 88 17.20 -57.70 31.31
C LYS A 88 16.22 -56.65 31.81
N ILE A 89 16.70 -55.62 32.52
CA ILE A 89 15.83 -54.57 33.06
C ILE A 89 15.05 -53.88 31.95
N GLU A 90 13.81 -53.54 32.28
CA GLU A 90 12.85 -52.94 31.34
C GLU A 90 13.14 -51.47 31.06
N ASP A 91 13.72 -50.75 32.02
CA ASP A 91 14.20 -49.38 31.86
C ASP A 91 15.66 -49.28 32.27
N MET A 92 16.53 -49.04 31.29
CA MET A 92 17.97 -48.97 31.49
C MET A 92 18.39 -47.75 32.32
N ALA A 93 17.56 -46.71 32.40
CA ALA A 93 17.85 -45.55 33.25
C ALA A 93 17.85 -45.90 34.76
N MET A 94 17.33 -47.07 35.13
CA MET A 94 17.32 -47.55 36.52
C MET A 94 18.60 -48.30 36.90
N MET A 95 19.52 -48.56 35.97
CA MET A 95 20.79 -49.23 36.26
C MET A 95 21.71 -48.38 37.14
N THR A 96 22.53 -49.02 37.96
CA THR A 96 23.55 -48.33 38.77
C THR A 96 24.70 -47.83 37.90
N HIS A 97 25.21 -48.68 37.02
CA HIS A 97 26.26 -48.34 36.07
C HIS A 97 25.65 -48.09 34.70
N LEU A 98 25.52 -46.82 34.31
CA LEU A 98 25.03 -46.43 33.00
C LEU A 98 26.20 -46.11 32.07
N ASN A 99 26.92 -47.17 31.68
CA ASN A 99 28.01 -47.11 30.70
C ASN A 99 27.60 -47.78 29.39
N GLU A 100 28.32 -47.50 28.31
CA GLU A 100 28.05 -48.03 26.98
C GLU A 100 27.90 -49.57 26.95
N PRO A 101 28.82 -50.37 27.54
CA PRO A 101 28.65 -51.82 27.54
C PRO A 101 27.42 -52.29 28.32
N SER A 102 27.04 -51.64 29.43
CA SER A 102 25.83 -52.03 30.17
C SER A 102 24.56 -51.86 29.34
N VAL A 103 24.45 -50.74 28.61
CA VAL A 103 23.33 -50.49 27.69
C VAL A 103 23.31 -51.52 26.56
N LEU A 104 24.47 -51.74 25.92
CA LEU A 104 24.62 -52.72 24.84
C LEU A 104 24.23 -54.13 25.28
N TYR A 105 24.76 -54.60 26.41
CA TYR A 105 24.49 -55.96 26.89
C TYR A 105 23.05 -56.16 27.32
N ASN A 106 22.41 -55.16 27.95
CA ASN A 106 21.00 -55.29 28.31
C ASN A 106 20.11 -55.41 27.06
N LEU A 107 20.37 -54.59 26.03
CA LEU A 107 19.67 -54.71 24.75
C LEU A 107 19.96 -56.07 24.08
N LYS A 108 21.22 -56.50 24.03
CA LYS A 108 21.66 -57.79 23.44
C LYS A 108 20.97 -58.97 24.11
N GLU A 109 20.93 -59.00 25.43
CA GLU A 109 20.35 -60.11 26.21
C GLU A 109 18.83 -60.13 26.20
N ARG A 110 18.18 -58.95 26.24
CA ARG A 110 16.73 -58.86 26.04
C ARG A 110 16.35 -59.33 24.65
N TYR A 111 17.08 -58.89 23.63
CA TYR A 111 16.87 -59.29 22.24
C TYR A 111 17.09 -60.79 22.02
N ALA A 112 18.16 -61.37 22.57
CA ALA A 112 18.42 -62.81 22.52
C ALA A 112 17.29 -63.62 23.16
N ALA A 113 16.60 -63.03 24.13
CA ALA A 113 15.43 -63.59 24.79
C ALA A 113 14.09 -63.26 24.08
N TRP A 114 14.14 -62.72 22.85
CA TRP A 114 13.03 -62.27 22.01
C TRP A 114 12.19 -61.13 22.58
N MET A 115 12.75 -60.33 23.50
CA MET A 115 12.14 -59.11 24.01
C MET A 115 12.72 -57.91 23.25
N ILE A 116 12.00 -57.44 22.23
CA ILE A 116 12.50 -56.43 21.29
C ILE A 116 12.35 -54.98 21.76
N TYR A 117 11.51 -54.74 22.76
CA TYR A 117 11.25 -53.42 23.32
C TYR A 117 11.95 -53.27 24.66
N THR A 118 12.63 -52.13 24.84
CA THR A 118 13.33 -51.78 26.08
C THR A 118 13.28 -50.26 26.25
N TYR A 119 13.02 -49.78 27.45
CA TYR A 119 13.08 -48.36 27.74
C TYR A 119 14.50 -47.91 28.12
N SER A 120 14.78 -46.64 27.83
CA SER A 120 15.95 -45.92 28.31
C SER A 120 15.54 -44.48 28.62
N GLY A 121 15.13 -44.23 29.87
CA GLY A 121 14.61 -42.91 30.24
C GLY A 121 13.36 -42.58 29.42
N LEU A 122 13.35 -41.51 28.64
CA LEU A 122 12.19 -41.18 27.78
C LEU A 122 12.09 -42.05 26.52
N PHE A 123 13.16 -42.74 26.12
CA PHE A 123 13.22 -43.49 24.87
C PHE A 123 12.60 -44.88 24.99
N CYS A 124 11.91 -45.31 23.93
CA CYS A 124 11.51 -46.69 23.71
C CYS A 124 12.38 -47.30 22.60
N ALA A 125 13.46 -47.96 22.99
CA ALA A 125 14.35 -48.65 22.05
C ALA A 125 13.64 -49.89 21.49
N THR A 126 13.68 -50.03 20.15
CA THR A 126 13.08 -51.15 19.42
C THR A 126 14.13 -51.81 18.55
N VAL A 127 14.37 -53.10 18.76
CA VAL A 127 15.29 -53.89 17.93
C VAL A 127 14.47 -54.70 16.91
N ASN A 128 14.84 -54.63 15.63
CA ASN A 128 14.10 -55.34 14.57
C ASN A 128 14.18 -56.86 14.79
N PRO A 129 13.05 -57.57 14.98
CA PRO A 129 13.06 -59.01 15.28
C PRO A 129 13.49 -59.90 14.11
N TYR A 130 13.40 -59.41 12.87
CA TYR A 130 13.53 -60.22 11.65
C TYR A 130 12.68 -61.50 11.65
N LYS A 131 11.63 -61.51 12.47
CA LYS A 131 10.74 -62.64 12.71
C LYS A 131 9.37 -62.10 13.12
N TRP A 132 8.33 -62.82 12.74
CA TRP A 132 6.98 -62.52 13.21
C TRP A 132 6.85 -62.81 14.70
N LEU A 133 6.27 -61.87 15.46
CA LEU A 133 5.99 -61.99 16.89
C LEU A 133 4.51 -61.64 17.15
N PRO A 134 3.81 -62.33 18.05
CA PRO A 134 2.40 -62.09 18.37
C PRO A 134 2.16 -60.83 19.25
N VAL A 135 3.13 -59.93 19.34
CA VAL A 135 3.09 -58.75 20.24
C VAL A 135 2.20 -57.61 19.72
N TYR A 136 1.63 -57.76 18.52
CA TYR A 136 0.75 -56.76 17.89
C TYR A 136 -0.71 -57.21 17.78
N ASP A 137 -1.06 -58.35 18.38
CA ASP A 137 -2.41 -58.91 18.31
C ASP A 137 -3.42 -58.04 19.09
N ALA A 138 -4.70 -58.16 18.75
CA ALA A 138 -5.76 -57.34 19.35
C ALA A 138 -5.87 -57.49 20.87
N GLU A 139 -5.56 -58.67 21.40
CA GLU A 139 -5.48 -58.92 22.85
C GLU A 139 -4.42 -58.02 23.51
N VAL A 140 -3.26 -57.85 22.87
CA VAL A 140 -2.18 -56.99 23.37
C VAL A 140 -2.58 -55.51 23.30
N VAL A 141 -3.27 -55.09 22.25
CA VAL A 141 -3.83 -53.72 22.14
C VAL A 141 -4.74 -53.42 23.34
N ALA A 142 -5.67 -54.33 23.65
CA ALA A 142 -6.55 -54.21 24.80
C ALA A 142 -5.78 -54.20 26.13
N ALA A 143 -4.76 -55.04 26.26
CA ALA A 143 -3.96 -55.16 27.47
C ALA A 143 -3.08 -53.94 27.79
N TYR A 144 -2.74 -53.10 26.80
CA TYR A 144 -1.96 -51.86 26.99
C TYR A 144 -2.83 -50.62 27.20
N ARG A 145 -4.13 -50.69 26.89
CA ARG A 145 -5.02 -49.54 26.92
C ARG A 145 -5.20 -48.99 28.33
N GLY A 146 -5.06 -47.67 28.49
CA GLY A 146 -5.26 -46.95 29.74
C GLY A 146 -4.22 -47.27 30.82
N LYS A 147 -3.16 -48.01 30.49
CA LYS A 147 -2.10 -48.36 31.44
C LYS A 147 -1.00 -47.33 31.41
N LYS A 148 -0.57 -46.90 32.60
CA LYS A 148 0.64 -46.10 32.72
C LYS A 148 1.84 -46.93 32.31
N ARG A 149 2.86 -46.26 31.80
CA ARG A 149 4.11 -46.91 31.37
C ARG A 149 4.73 -47.87 32.40
N MET A 150 4.62 -47.60 33.70
CA MET A 150 5.17 -48.45 34.77
C MET A 150 4.31 -49.70 35.07
N GLU A 151 3.06 -49.72 34.63
CA GLU A 151 2.08 -50.79 34.90
C GLU A 151 2.12 -51.90 33.84
N ALA A 152 2.89 -51.71 32.77
CA ALA A 152 3.00 -52.64 31.66
C ALA A 152 4.47 -52.83 31.25
N PRO A 153 4.84 -53.97 30.64
CA PRO A 153 6.17 -54.15 30.06
C PRO A 153 6.48 -53.10 28.95
N PRO A 154 7.75 -52.95 28.54
CA PRO A 154 8.11 -52.08 27.44
C PRO A 154 7.42 -52.47 26.14
N HIS A 155 6.75 -51.51 25.52
CA HIS A 155 6.11 -51.70 24.22
C HIS A 155 5.81 -50.37 23.52
N ILE A 156 5.74 -50.39 22.19
CA ILE A 156 5.35 -49.22 21.41
C ILE A 156 3.90 -48.78 21.67
N PHE A 157 3.00 -49.72 21.97
CA PHE A 157 1.61 -49.39 22.34
C PHE A 157 1.52 -48.64 23.66
N SER A 158 2.45 -48.85 24.60
CA SER A 158 2.51 -48.02 25.81
C SER A 158 2.86 -46.57 25.45
N VAL A 159 3.79 -46.35 24.52
CA VAL A 159 4.11 -44.99 24.01
C VAL A 159 2.89 -44.37 23.33
N SER A 160 2.22 -45.10 22.44
CA SER A 160 1.01 -44.61 21.76
C SER A 160 -0.13 -44.32 22.73
N ASP A 161 -0.45 -45.24 23.64
CA ASP A 161 -1.55 -45.08 24.58
C ASP A 161 -1.30 -43.93 25.54
N ASN A 162 -0.09 -43.81 26.10
CA ASN A 162 0.23 -42.69 26.99
C ASN A 162 0.16 -41.35 26.23
N ALA A 163 0.61 -41.28 24.97
CA ALA A 163 0.41 -40.09 24.14
C ALA A 163 -1.09 -39.78 23.94
N TYR A 164 -1.92 -40.79 23.65
CA TYR A 164 -3.37 -40.58 23.53
C TYR A 164 -4.00 -40.11 24.85
N GLN A 165 -3.63 -40.70 25.98
CA GLN A 165 -4.12 -40.32 27.30
C GLN A 165 -3.69 -38.90 27.69
N PHE A 166 -2.42 -38.52 27.46
CA PHE A 166 -1.94 -37.16 27.71
C PHE A 166 -2.63 -36.13 26.80
N MET A 167 -2.87 -36.46 25.52
CA MET A 167 -3.65 -35.60 24.63
C MET A 167 -5.04 -35.29 25.20
N LEU A 168 -5.74 -36.31 25.73
CA LEU A 168 -7.08 -36.13 26.29
C LEU A 168 -7.08 -35.44 27.66
N THR A 169 -6.08 -35.75 28.49
CA THR A 169 -5.99 -35.25 29.87
C THR A 169 -5.48 -33.81 29.90
N ASP A 170 -4.36 -33.55 29.24
CA ASP A 170 -3.66 -32.26 29.27
C ASP A 170 -4.21 -31.29 28.23
N ARG A 171 -4.97 -31.80 27.24
CA ARG A 171 -5.52 -31.04 26.11
C ARG A 171 -4.45 -30.33 25.27
N GLU A 172 -3.28 -30.95 25.18
CA GLU A 172 -2.15 -30.49 24.38
C GLU A 172 -1.82 -31.45 23.24
N ASN A 173 -1.28 -30.89 22.16
CA ASN A 173 -0.83 -31.67 21.00
C ASN A 173 0.33 -32.59 21.38
N GLN A 174 0.28 -33.83 20.91
CA GLN A 174 1.29 -34.85 21.20
C GLN A 174 2.07 -35.20 19.94
N SER A 175 3.34 -35.59 20.11
CA SER A 175 4.19 -36.04 19.01
C SER A 175 4.93 -37.32 19.38
N VAL A 176 5.01 -38.26 18.44
CA VAL A 176 5.78 -39.51 18.56
C VAL A 176 6.86 -39.52 17.51
N LEU A 177 8.11 -39.34 17.93
CA LEU A 177 9.27 -39.28 17.03
C LEU A 177 9.89 -40.68 16.88
N ILE A 178 9.87 -41.23 15.67
CA ILE A 178 10.43 -42.55 15.35
C ILE A 178 11.68 -42.39 14.50
N THR A 179 12.84 -42.61 15.10
CA THR A 179 14.17 -42.47 14.46
C THR A 179 14.90 -43.81 14.37
N GLY A 180 15.99 -43.84 13.59
CA GLY A 180 16.83 -45.02 13.35
C GLY A 180 17.37 -45.09 11.92
N GLU A 181 18.33 -45.97 11.69
CA GLU A 181 18.93 -46.17 10.37
C GLU A 181 17.95 -46.82 9.36
N SER A 182 18.35 -46.87 8.09
CA SER A 182 17.64 -47.63 7.06
C SER A 182 17.58 -49.12 7.45
N GLY A 183 16.38 -49.71 7.44
CA GLY A 183 16.15 -51.10 7.85
C GLY A 183 15.88 -51.32 9.34
N ALA A 184 15.97 -50.29 10.19
CA ALA A 184 15.69 -50.40 11.62
C ALA A 184 14.20 -50.65 11.97
N GLY A 185 13.29 -50.60 10.99
CA GLY A 185 11.86 -50.86 11.21
C GLY A 185 11.01 -49.62 11.54
N LYS A 186 11.50 -48.40 11.23
CA LYS A 186 10.77 -47.14 11.45
C LYS A 186 9.36 -47.17 10.85
N THR A 187 9.25 -47.41 9.54
CA THR A 187 7.99 -47.42 8.80
C THR A 187 6.98 -48.44 9.36
N VAL A 188 7.46 -49.61 9.80
CA VAL A 188 6.61 -50.64 10.42
C VAL A 188 6.07 -50.11 11.76
N ASN A 189 6.93 -49.57 12.62
CA ASN A 189 6.51 -48.99 13.89
C ASN A 189 5.55 -47.79 13.69
N THR A 190 5.78 -46.92 12.72
CA THR A 190 4.85 -45.83 12.36
C THR A 190 3.47 -46.36 12.03
N LYS A 191 3.37 -47.40 11.18
CA LYS A 191 2.09 -48.06 10.87
C LYS A 191 1.44 -48.65 12.11
N ARG A 192 2.20 -49.29 13.00
CA ARG A 192 1.66 -49.85 14.26
C ARG A 192 1.11 -48.78 15.19
N VAL A 193 1.78 -47.63 15.29
CA VAL A 193 1.30 -46.47 16.07
C VAL A 193 0.00 -45.93 15.49
N ILE A 194 -0.07 -45.72 14.17
CA ILE A 194 -1.28 -45.24 13.49
C ILE A 194 -2.44 -46.23 13.64
N GLN A 195 -2.19 -47.53 13.42
CA GLN A 195 -3.18 -48.60 13.61
C GLN A 195 -3.71 -48.65 15.05
N TYR A 196 -2.84 -48.41 16.04
CA TYR A 196 -3.22 -48.34 17.44
C TYR A 196 -4.22 -47.20 17.68
N PHE A 197 -3.90 -45.99 17.22
CA PHE A 197 -4.80 -44.83 17.36
C PHE A 197 -6.14 -45.05 16.67
N ALA A 198 -6.14 -45.58 15.45
CA ALA A 198 -7.36 -45.92 14.73
C ALA A 198 -8.23 -46.92 15.53
N THR A 199 -7.62 -47.90 16.18
CA THR A 199 -8.36 -48.92 16.96
C THR A 199 -8.93 -48.34 18.26
N VAL A 200 -8.17 -47.51 18.97
CA VAL A 200 -8.55 -47.00 20.30
C VAL A 200 -9.52 -45.83 20.20
N ALA A 201 -9.40 -44.96 19.19
CA ALA A 201 -10.27 -43.80 19.01
C ALA A 201 -11.71 -44.19 18.61
N VAL A 202 -11.90 -45.29 17.86
CA VAL A 202 -13.21 -45.74 17.33
C VAL A 202 -14.15 -46.29 18.41
N GLN A 203 -13.64 -46.64 19.61
CA GLN A 203 -14.52 -47.18 20.65
C GLN A 203 -15.41 -46.12 21.33
N GLY A 204 -15.24 -44.83 21.00
CA GLY A 204 -16.24 -43.79 21.27
C GLY A 204 -17.17 -43.62 20.07
N ASP A 205 -18.47 -43.83 20.28
CA ASP A 205 -19.56 -43.65 19.30
C ASP A 205 -19.59 -44.61 18.10
N LYS A 206 -20.20 -45.80 18.32
CA LYS A 206 -20.83 -46.59 17.25
C LYS A 206 -22.05 -45.86 16.68
N LYS A 207 -21.85 -44.79 15.91
CA LYS A 207 -22.77 -44.41 14.84
C LYS A 207 -22.21 -44.96 13.53
N LYS A 208 -22.68 -46.15 13.15
CA LYS A 208 -22.59 -46.63 11.77
C LYS A 208 -23.41 -45.70 10.87
N GLU A 209 -22.88 -44.53 10.52
CA GLU A 209 -23.35 -43.84 9.33
C GLU A 209 -22.68 -44.49 8.13
N GLN A 210 -23.38 -45.45 7.53
CA GLN A 210 -23.15 -45.81 6.13
C GLN A 210 -23.60 -44.61 5.28
N ALA A 211 -22.78 -43.58 5.23
CA ALA A 211 -22.98 -42.48 4.29
C ALA A 211 -22.53 -42.96 2.90
N ALA A 212 -23.49 -43.06 1.99
CA ALA A 212 -23.27 -43.36 0.58
C ALA A 212 -22.55 -42.17 -0.11
N GLY A 213 -21.25 -42.06 0.11
CA GLY A 213 -20.33 -41.21 -0.66
C GLY A 213 -19.49 -42.07 -1.60
N LYS A 214 -19.02 -41.50 -2.71
CA LYS A 214 -18.14 -42.17 -3.69
C LYS A 214 -16.78 -42.66 -3.13
N MET A 215 -16.52 -42.48 -1.84
CA MET A 215 -15.33 -42.95 -1.15
C MET A 215 -15.69 -44.17 -0.28
N GLN A 216 -15.09 -45.32 -0.60
CA GLN A 216 -15.29 -46.57 0.12
C GLN A 216 -14.49 -46.55 1.44
N GLY A 217 -15.17 -46.74 2.57
CA GLY A 217 -14.54 -47.01 3.88
C GLY A 217 -14.68 -45.90 4.93
N SER A 218 -14.51 -46.27 6.19
CA SER A 218 -14.43 -45.34 7.33
C SER A 218 -13.19 -44.42 7.24
N LEU A 219 -13.14 -43.33 8.01
CA LEU A 219 -11.98 -42.42 8.01
C LEU A 219 -10.69 -43.17 8.39
N GLU A 220 -10.83 -44.15 9.28
CA GLU A 220 -9.76 -45.03 9.74
C GLU A 220 -9.28 -45.95 8.62
N ASP A 221 -10.21 -46.53 7.85
CA ASP A 221 -9.87 -47.31 6.66
C ASP A 221 -9.11 -46.46 5.66
N GLN A 222 -9.49 -45.19 5.49
CA GLN A 222 -8.80 -44.25 4.61
C GLN A 222 -7.38 -43.92 5.11
N ILE A 223 -7.19 -43.69 6.42
CA ILE A 223 -5.87 -43.46 7.03
C ILE A 223 -4.96 -44.69 6.84
N ILE A 224 -5.50 -45.90 7.00
CA ILE A 224 -4.74 -47.14 6.80
C ILE A 224 -4.45 -47.33 5.29
N ALA A 225 -5.42 -47.07 4.42
CA ALA A 225 -5.31 -47.22 2.97
C ALA A 225 -4.35 -46.21 2.31
N ALA A 226 -4.04 -45.08 2.98
CA ALA A 226 -3.00 -44.17 2.53
C ALA A 226 -1.60 -44.81 2.51
N ASN A 227 -1.33 -45.80 3.38
CA ASN A 227 -0.01 -46.43 3.47
C ASN A 227 0.40 -47.15 2.17
N PRO A 228 -0.39 -48.10 1.61
CA PRO A 228 -0.07 -48.72 0.33
C PRO A 228 0.24 -47.72 -0.79
N LEU A 229 -0.51 -46.62 -0.86
CA LEU A 229 -0.30 -45.57 -1.85
C LEU A 229 1.06 -44.87 -1.65
N LEU A 230 1.34 -44.42 -0.43
CA LEU A 230 2.60 -43.75 -0.09
C LEU A 230 3.80 -44.70 -0.24
N GLU A 231 3.63 -45.99 0.01
CA GLU A 231 4.69 -46.98 -0.19
C GLU A 231 4.97 -47.24 -1.67
N ALA A 232 3.93 -47.28 -2.52
CA ALA A 232 4.10 -47.51 -3.95
C ALA A 232 4.95 -46.43 -4.64
N TYR A 233 4.86 -45.18 -4.18
CA TYR A 233 5.61 -44.04 -4.74
C TYR A 233 6.82 -43.61 -3.91
N GLY A 234 6.79 -43.86 -2.59
CA GLY A 234 7.76 -43.32 -1.63
C GLY A 234 8.71 -44.35 -1.02
N ASN A 235 8.50 -45.65 -1.28
CA ASN A 235 9.41 -46.72 -0.85
C ASN A 235 10.15 -47.34 -2.03
N ALA A 236 11.35 -47.85 -1.75
CA ALA A 236 12.16 -48.59 -2.71
C ALA A 236 12.93 -49.71 -2.03
N LYS A 237 13.28 -50.74 -2.82
CA LYS A 237 14.21 -51.79 -2.39
C LYS A 237 15.60 -51.21 -2.21
N THR A 238 16.21 -51.48 -1.06
CA THR A 238 17.58 -51.09 -0.72
C THR A 238 18.35 -52.32 -0.22
N VAL A 239 19.68 -52.24 -0.16
CA VAL A 239 20.53 -53.34 0.33
C VAL A 239 20.13 -53.82 1.74
N ARG A 240 19.64 -52.92 2.61
CA ARG A 240 19.28 -53.23 4.02
C ARG A 240 17.80 -53.51 4.26
N ASN A 241 16.92 -53.16 3.32
CA ASN A 241 15.46 -53.28 3.47
C ASN A 241 14.77 -53.27 2.10
N ASP A 242 13.96 -54.30 1.83
CA ASP A 242 13.22 -54.45 0.57
C ASP A 242 12.10 -53.42 0.38
N ASN A 243 11.60 -52.81 1.45
CA ASN A 243 10.55 -51.81 1.42
C ASN A 243 10.96 -50.57 2.23
N SER A 244 12.08 -49.93 1.84
CA SER A 244 12.65 -48.81 2.58
C SER A 244 12.01 -47.50 2.18
N SER A 245 11.46 -46.77 3.16
CA SER A 245 10.93 -45.43 2.92
C SER A 245 12.02 -44.43 2.59
N ARG A 246 11.91 -43.84 1.40
CA ARG A 246 12.77 -42.77 0.89
C ARG A 246 12.07 -41.41 0.93
N PHE A 247 10.76 -41.40 1.14
CA PHE A 247 9.90 -40.22 1.15
C PHE A 247 10.37 -39.11 2.10
N ALA A 248 10.73 -39.42 3.35
CA ALA A 248 11.20 -38.41 4.30
C ALA A 248 12.53 -37.75 3.87
N ALA A 249 13.43 -38.52 3.25
CA ALA A 249 14.68 -37.97 2.71
C ALA A 249 14.42 -37.12 1.45
N MET A 250 13.47 -37.55 0.60
CA MET A 250 13.08 -36.80 -0.60
C MET A 250 12.36 -35.49 -0.25
N MET A 251 11.40 -35.53 0.67
CA MET A 251 10.71 -34.34 1.18
C MET A 251 11.64 -33.40 1.92
N ALA A 252 12.61 -33.90 2.69
CA ALA A 252 13.63 -33.06 3.33
C ALA A 252 14.51 -32.36 2.28
N GLU A 253 14.86 -33.04 1.19
CA GLU A 253 15.63 -32.46 0.09
C GLU A 253 14.81 -31.42 -0.69
N GLU A 254 13.54 -31.70 -0.98
CA GLU A 254 12.61 -30.74 -1.61
C GLU A 254 12.37 -29.52 -0.73
N LEU A 255 12.14 -29.72 0.58
CA LEU A 255 11.98 -28.64 1.54
C LEU A 255 13.24 -27.76 1.60
N LYS A 256 14.42 -28.38 1.59
CA LYS A 256 15.69 -27.64 1.57
C LYS A 256 15.83 -26.79 0.30
N LYS A 257 15.51 -27.36 -0.87
CA LYS A 257 15.49 -26.62 -2.14
C LYS A 257 14.52 -25.43 -2.09
N GLU A 258 13.33 -25.64 -1.53
CA GLU A 258 12.31 -24.58 -1.40
C GLU A 258 12.72 -23.48 -0.40
N GLN A 259 13.42 -23.84 0.68
CA GLN A 259 14.00 -22.87 1.60
C GLN A 259 15.10 -22.04 0.93
N ASP A 260 15.96 -22.67 0.13
CA ASP A 260 17.02 -21.99 -0.61
C ASP A 260 16.45 -21.02 -1.67
N THR A 261 15.40 -21.42 -2.41
CA THR A 261 14.70 -20.55 -3.36
C THR A 261 14.00 -19.39 -2.66
N SER A 262 13.31 -19.65 -1.55
CA SER A 262 12.65 -18.63 -0.74
C SER A 262 13.63 -17.58 -0.21
N ALA A 263 14.76 -18.02 0.35
CA ALA A 263 15.82 -17.12 0.84
C ALA A 263 16.46 -16.28 -0.29
N HIS A 264 16.53 -16.81 -1.51
CA HIS A 264 16.96 -16.03 -2.68
C HIS A 264 15.92 -14.95 -3.05
N LEU A 265 14.64 -15.32 -3.11
CA LEU A 265 13.55 -14.38 -3.41
C LEU A 265 13.46 -13.26 -2.38
N GLU A 266 13.66 -13.56 -1.10
CA GLU A 266 13.62 -12.55 -0.04
C GLU A 266 14.76 -11.54 -0.15
N ARG A 267 15.97 -11.99 -0.53
CA ARG A 267 17.09 -11.09 -0.87
C ARG A 267 16.74 -10.20 -2.06
N MET A 268 16.16 -10.76 -3.11
CA MET A 268 15.79 -10.02 -4.31
C MET A 268 14.69 -8.98 -4.03
N LYS A 269 13.69 -9.35 -3.21
CA LYS A 269 12.64 -8.46 -2.71
C LYS A 269 13.24 -7.29 -1.94
N LYS A 270 14.15 -7.54 -0.99
CA LYS A 270 14.80 -6.49 -0.20
C LYS A 270 15.57 -5.49 -1.08
N ASN A 271 16.24 -5.98 -2.13
CA ASN A 271 16.91 -5.11 -3.10
C ASN A 271 15.89 -4.24 -3.87
N LEU A 272 14.76 -4.81 -4.30
CA LEU A 272 13.70 -4.07 -4.97
C LEU A 272 13.05 -3.03 -4.05
N GLU A 273 12.81 -3.35 -2.78
CA GLU A 273 12.28 -2.41 -1.80
C GLU A 273 13.20 -1.20 -1.60
N VAL A 274 14.52 -1.41 -1.57
CA VAL A 274 15.51 -0.32 -1.51
C VAL A 274 15.43 0.54 -2.77
N THR A 275 15.37 -0.06 -3.96
CA THR A 275 15.24 0.67 -5.23
C THR A 275 13.96 1.48 -5.30
N VAL A 276 12.83 0.92 -4.88
CA VAL A 276 11.54 1.63 -4.82
C VAL A 276 11.63 2.81 -3.86
N LYS A 277 12.26 2.64 -2.70
CA LYS A 277 12.44 3.73 -1.74
C LYS A 277 13.32 4.87 -2.29
N ASP A 278 14.40 4.55 -3.01
CA ASP A 278 15.24 5.55 -3.67
C ASP A 278 14.47 6.30 -4.76
N LEU A 279 13.71 5.58 -5.58
CA LEU A 279 12.86 6.17 -6.62
C LEU A 279 11.76 7.07 -6.03
N GLN A 280 11.14 6.64 -4.93
CA GLN A 280 10.14 7.45 -4.22
C GLN A 280 10.76 8.76 -3.71
N HIS A 281 11.97 8.69 -3.13
CA HIS A 281 12.66 9.89 -2.65
C HIS A 281 12.99 10.87 -3.78
N ARG A 282 13.48 10.36 -4.92
CA ARG A 282 13.74 11.19 -6.11
C ARG A 282 12.47 11.81 -6.68
N LEU A 283 11.35 11.09 -6.64
CA LEU A 283 10.06 11.62 -7.06
C LEU A 283 9.63 12.78 -6.17
N ASP A 284 9.69 12.60 -4.84
CA ASP A 284 9.33 13.64 -3.87
C ASP A 284 10.22 14.89 -4.03
N GLU A 285 11.52 14.72 -4.31
CA GLU A 285 12.43 15.84 -4.59
C GLU A 285 12.05 16.59 -5.87
N ALA A 286 11.74 15.86 -6.94
CA ALA A 286 11.34 16.44 -8.22
C ALA A 286 10.00 17.20 -8.11
N GLU A 287 9.01 16.64 -7.40
CA GLU A 287 7.72 17.29 -7.13
C GLU A 287 7.89 18.58 -6.33
N ASN A 288 8.71 18.54 -5.28
CA ASN A 288 8.99 19.73 -4.46
C ASN A 288 9.67 20.85 -5.27
N LEU A 289 10.60 20.50 -6.16
CA LEU A 289 11.24 21.43 -7.08
C LEU A 289 10.24 22.05 -8.07
N ALA A 290 9.39 21.21 -8.68
CA ALA A 290 8.35 21.66 -9.61
C ALA A 290 7.33 22.59 -8.91
N MET A 291 6.89 22.24 -7.70
CA MET A 291 5.95 23.05 -6.91
C MET A 291 6.54 24.42 -6.55
N LYS A 292 7.82 24.49 -6.15
CA LYS A 292 8.49 25.77 -5.87
C LYS A 292 8.64 26.64 -7.12
N GLY A 293 8.96 26.04 -8.27
CA GLY A 293 9.06 26.73 -9.56
C GLY A 293 7.72 27.27 -10.05
N GLY A 294 6.68 26.43 -10.04
CA GLY A 294 5.33 26.78 -10.46
C GLY A 294 4.73 27.89 -9.60
N LYS A 295 4.90 27.82 -8.27
CA LYS A 295 4.39 28.86 -7.35
C LYS A 295 5.00 30.23 -7.61
N LYS A 296 6.31 30.31 -7.92
CA LYS A 296 6.97 31.58 -8.30
C LYS A 296 6.43 32.15 -9.61
N GLN A 297 6.21 31.32 -10.62
CA GLN A 297 5.62 31.77 -11.88
C GLN A 297 4.17 32.23 -11.71
N LEU A 298 3.37 31.50 -10.94
CA LEU A 298 1.99 31.85 -10.63
C LEU A 298 1.92 33.23 -9.94
N GLN A 299 2.75 33.45 -8.93
CA GLN A 299 2.79 34.72 -8.18
C GLN A 299 3.16 35.91 -9.07
N LYS A 300 4.04 35.70 -10.06
CA LYS A 300 4.43 36.72 -11.05
C LYS A 300 3.32 37.00 -12.06
N LEU A 301 2.52 35.99 -12.42
CA LEU A 301 1.35 36.18 -13.27
C LEU A 301 0.24 36.89 -12.51
N GLU A 302 -0.04 36.49 -11.27
CA GLU A 302 -1.02 37.14 -10.39
C GLU A 302 -0.71 38.63 -10.17
N SER A 303 0.56 38.99 -9.92
CA SER A 303 0.94 40.40 -9.77
C SER A 303 0.66 41.20 -11.04
N ARG A 304 0.96 40.63 -12.20
CA ARG A 304 0.77 41.27 -13.50
C ARG A 304 -0.70 41.40 -13.89
N VAL A 305 -1.53 40.41 -13.53
CA VAL A 305 -2.99 40.51 -13.66
C VAL A 305 -3.50 41.69 -12.83
N ARG A 306 -3.06 41.82 -11.58
CA ARG A 306 -3.47 42.90 -10.68
C ARG A 306 -3.06 44.29 -11.18
N GLU A 307 -1.87 44.41 -11.74
CA GLU A 307 -1.39 45.64 -12.39
C GLU A 307 -2.28 46.01 -13.58
N LEU A 308 -2.56 45.04 -14.47
CA LEU A 308 -3.41 45.24 -15.64
C LEU A 308 -4.86 45.59 -15.25
N GLU A 309 -5.43 44.96 -14.21
CA GLU A 309 -6.75 45.31 -13.68
C GLU A 309 -6.78 46.77 -13.22
N THR A 310 -5.73 47.22 -12.52
CA THR A 310 -5.61 48.61 -12.05
C THR A 310 -5.51 49.60 -13.21
N GLU A 311 -4.75 49.27 -14.26
CA GLU A 311 -4.66 50.09 -15.47
C GLU A 311 -5.99 50.16 -16.22
N VAL A 312 -6.71 49.05 -16.32
CA VAL A 312 -8.05 48.99 -16.95
C VAL A 312 -9.04 49.85 -16.19
N GLU A 313 -9.07 49.78 -14.85
CA GLU A 313 -9.92 50.65 -14.05
C GLU A 313 -9.58 52.14 -14.25
N ALA A 314 -8.28 52.47 -14.31
CA ALA A 314 -7.83 53.84 -14.55
C ALA A 314 -8.24 54.35 -15.94
N GLU A 315 -8.12 53.52 -16.98
CA GLU A 315 -8.61 53.85 -18.32
C GLU A 315 -10.13 53.96 -18.38
N GLN A 316 -10.88 53.07 -17.72
CA GLN A 316 -12.34 53.17 -17.64
C GLN A 316 -12.78 54.49 -16.99
N ARG A 317 -12.11 54.92 -15.91
CA ARG A 317 -12.37 56.24 -15.29
C ARG A 317 -12.07 57.39 -16.25
N ARG A 318 -10.91 57.37 -16.92
CA ARG A 318 -10.56 58.38 -17.93
C ARG A 318 -11.56 58.43 -19.09
N GLY A 319 -11.99 57.26 -19.57
CA GLY A 319 -13.03 57.12 -20.59
C GLY A 319 -14.35 57.71 -20.14
N ALA A 320 -14.79 57.43 -18.91
CA ALA A 320 -16.03 57.99 -18.36
C ALA A 320 -16.00 59.53 -18.28
N ASP A 321 -14.87 60.13 -17.89
CA ASP A 321 -14.71 61.58 -17.82
C ASP A 321 -14.61 62.22 -19.21
N ALA A 322 -13.96 61.57 -20.17
CA ALA A 322 -13.96 61.98 -21.57
C ALA A 322 -15.39 62.01 -22.15
N VAL A 323 -16.20 60.96 -21.88
CA VAL A 323 -17.60 60.89 -22.32
C VAL A 323 -18.45 62.03 -21.72
N LYS A 324 -18.26 62.35 -20.44
CA LYS A 324 -18.91 63.53 -19.82
C LYS A 324 -18.49 64.83 -20.51
N GLY A 325 -17.21 64.96 -20.84
CA GLY A 325 -16.65 66.09 -21.59
C GLY A 325 -17.33 66.25 -22.95
N VAL A 326 -17.42 65.17 -23.73
CA VAL A 326 -18.11 65.14 -25.03
C VAL A 326 -19.55 65.61 -24.89
N ARG A 327 -20.31 65.07 -23.93
CA ARG A 327 -21.72 65.48 -23.70
C ARG A 327 -21.87 66.96 -23.35
N LYS A 328 -20.90 67.54 -22.63
CA LYS A 328 -20.89 68.99 -22.32
C LYS A 328 -20.65 69.81 -23.59
N TYR A 329 -19.69 69.42 -24.42
CA TYR A 329 -19.42 70.09 -25.69
C TYR A 329 -20.59 69.94 -26.68
N GLU A 330 -21.23 68.77 -26.76
CA GLU A 330 -22.43 68.57 -27.59
C GLU A 330 -23.58 69.52 -27.20
N ARG A 331 -23.83 69.72 -25.90
CA ARG A 331 -24.80 70.72 -25.44
C ARG A 331 -24.42 72.12 -25.87
N ARG A 332 -23.14 72.49 -25.71
CA ARG A 332 -22.64 73.81 -26.09
C ARG A 332 -22.74 74.07 -27.60
N VAL A 333 -22.49 73.05 -28.42
CA VAL A 333 -22.68 73.11 -29.87
C VAL A 333 -24.15 73.36 -30.19
N LYS A 334 -25.09 72.63 -29.58
CA LYS A 334 -26.54 72.85 -29.79
C LYS A 334 -26.98 74.27 -29.40
N GLU A 335 -26.50 74.79 -28.26
CA GLU A 335 -26.76 76.18 -27.85
C GLU A 335 -26.25 77.19 -28.87
N LEU A 336 -25.00 77.04 -29.33
CA LEU A 336 -24.40 77.93 -30.32
C LEU A 336 -25.09 77.83 -31.69
N SER A 337 -25.52 76.64 -32.10
CA SER A 337 -26.31 76.45 -33.32
C SER A 337 -27.65 77.18 -33.23
N TYR A 338 -28.36 77.08 -32.10
CA TYR A 338 -29.61 77.80 -31.89
C TYR A 338 -29.41 79.32 -31.92
N GLN A 339 -28.37 79.82 -31.23
CA GLN A 339 -28.02 81.24 -31.25
C GLN A 339 -27.71 81.72 -32.68
N THR A 340 -26.95 80.94 -33.45
CA THR A 340 -26.61 81.26 -34.84
C THR A 340 -27.87 81.33 -35.71
N GLU A 341 -28.85 80.43 -35.51
CA GLU A 341 -30.13 80.48 -36.22
C GLU A 341 -30.96 81.71 -35.85
N GLU A 342 -30.97 82.12 -34.58
CA GLU A 342 -31.67 83.32 -34.11
C GLU A 342 -31.02 84.59 -34.67
N ASP A 343 -29.69 84.68 -34.63
CA ASP A 343 -28.92 85.78 -35.21
C ASP A 343 -29.15 85.87 -36.73
N LYS A 344 -29.19 84.74 -37.45
CA LYS A 344 -29.54 84.72 -38.88
C LYS A 344 -30.92 85.30 -39.13
N LYS A 345 -31.94 84.92 -38.35
CA LYS A 345 -33.30 85.48 -38.48
C LYS A 345 -33.32 86.99 -38.20
N ASN A 346 -32.55 87.45 -37.20
CA ASN A 346 -32.41 88.88 -36.90
C ASN A 346 -31.73 89.64 -38.04
N ILE A 347 -30.67 89.08 -38.63
CA ILE A 347 -29.99 89.65 -39.80
C ILE A 347 -30.96 89.74 -40.99
N THR A 348 -31.74 88.70 -41.28
CA THR A 348 -32.74 88.74 -42.36
C THR A 348 -33.78 89.85 -42.12
N ARG A 349 -34.29 89.99 -40.89
CA ARG A 349 -35.23 91.07 -40.53
C ARG A 349 -34.61 92.47 -40.68
N LEU A 350 -33.34 92.63 -40.30
CA LEU A 350 -32.61 93.88 -40.47
C LEU A 350 -32.40 94.19 -41.95
N GLN A 351 -32.08 93.19 -42.78
CA GLN A 351 -31.94 93.36 -44.21
C GLN A 351 -33.26 93.82 -44.85
N ASP A 352 -34.39 93.20 -44.50
CA ASP A 352 -35.72 93.63 -44.98
C ASP A 352 -36.04 95.08 -44.58
N LEU A 353 -35.61 95.51 -43.39
CA LEU A 353 -35.79 96.89 -42.93
C LEU A 353 -34.90 97.85 -43.71
N VAL A 354 -33.64 97.50 -43.95
CA VAL A 354 -32.70 98.27 -44.77
C VAL A 354 -33.26 98.44 -46.18
N ASP A 355 -33.77 97.38 -46.81
CA ASP A 355 -34.33 97.44 -48.16
C ASP A 355 -35.57 98.35 -48.22
N LYS A 356 -36.46 98.28 -47.21
CA LYS A 356 -37.60 99.20 -47.08
C LYS A 356 -37.16 100.66 -46.91
N LEU A 357 -36.13 100.91 -46.12
CA LEU A 357 -35.59 102.26 -45.93
C LEU A 357 -34.94 102.78 -47.22
N GLN A 358 -34.20 101.94 -47.96
CA GLN A 358 -33.63 102.30 -49.25
C GLN A 358 -34.71 102.66 -50.28
N LEU A 359 -35.82 101.91 -50.32
CA LEU A 359 -36.98 102.26 -51.15
C LEU A 359 -37.57 103.62 -50.79
N LYS A 360 -37.70 103.93 -49.49
CA LYS A 360 -38.13 105.27 -49.03
C LYS A 360 -37.15 106.36 -49.42
N VAL A 361 -35.84 106.14 -49.27
CA VAL A 361 -34.81 107.11 -49.68
C VAL A 361 -34.90 107.40 -51.18
N LYS A 362 -35.09 106.37 -52.02
CA LYS A 362 -35.31 106.57 -53.46
C LYS A 362 -36.58 107.37 -53.76
N ALA A 363 -37.68 107.09 -53.06
CA ALA A 363 -38.92 107.84 -53.22
C ALA A 363 -38.77 109.31 -52.81
N TYR A 364 -38.16 109.59 -51.66
CA TYR A 364 -37.88 110.96 -51.21
C TYR A 364 -36.93 111.70 -52.15
N LYS A 365 -35.92 111.01 -52.70
CA LYS A 365 -35.01 111.60 -53.68
C LYS A 365 -35.76 112.04 -54.94
N ARG A 366 -36.60 111.17 -55.50
CA ARG A 366 -37.44 111.51 -56.66
C ARG A 366 -38.38 112.68 -56.37
N GLN A 367 -39.00 112.69 -55.19
CA GLN A 367 -39.91 113.77 -54.78
C GLN A 367 -39.16 115.11 -54.63
N SER A 368 -37.90 115.08 -54.17
CA SER A 368 -37.03 116.26 -54.12
C SER A 368 -36.64 116.76 -55.51
N GLU A 369 -36.29 115.85 -56.43
CA GLU A 369 -35.95 116.19 -57.83
C GLU A 369 -37.16 116.81 -58.55
N GLU A 370 -38.36 116.25 -58.39
CA GLU A 370 -39.61 116.81 -58.95
C GLU A 370 -39.93 118.21 -58.38
N ALA A 371 -39.68 118.45 -57.09
CA ALA A 371 -39.85 119.76 -56.46
C ALA A 371 -38.82 120.79 -56.96
N GLU A 372 -37.57 120.37 -57.18
CA GLU A 372 -36.51 121.21 -57.73
C GLU A 372 -36.81 121.62 -59.18
N GLU A 373 -37.33 120.71 -60.00
CA GLU A 373 -37.76 120.99 -61.37
C GLU A 373 -38.91 122.01 -61.42
N GLN A 374 -39.89 121.88 -60.53
CA GLN A 374 -40.97 122.86 -60.39
C GLN A 374 -40.42 124.24 -59.98
N ALA A 375 -39.53 124.29 -59.00
CA ALA A 375 -38.90 125.54 -58.55
C ALA A 375 -38.12 126.24 -59.68
N ASN A 376 -37.34 125.49 -60.47
CA ASN A 376 -36.63 126.01 -61.63
C ASN A 376 -37.58 126.54 -62.72
N THR A 377 -38.70 125.86 -62.93
CA THR A 377 -39.74 126.31 -63.88
C THR A 377 -40.35 127.65 -63.43
N HIS A 378 -40.63 127.80 -62.13
CA HIS A 378 -41.11 129.06 -61.56
C HIS A 378 -40.07 130.18 -61.66
N LEU A 379 -38.79 129.89 -61.41
CA LEU A 379 -37.70 130.86 -61.51
C LEU A 379 -37.53 131.40 -62.94
N SER A 380 -37.62 130.53 -63.94
CA SER A 380 -37.56 130.95 -65.36
C SER A 380 -38.73 131.86 -65.76
N LYS A 381 -39.95 131.59 -65.26
CA LYS A 381 -41.10 132.48 -65.48
C LYS A 381 -40.88 133.85 -64.83
N LEU A 382 -40.33 133.88 -63.62
CA LEU A 382 -40.05 135.13 -62.90
C LEU A 382 -39.06 136.02 -63.66
N ARG A 383 -37.98 135.44 -64.21
CA ARG A 383 -37.00 136.18 -65.02
C ARG A 383 -37.64 136.80 -66.27
N LYS A 384 -38.57 136.10 -66.91
CA LYS A 384 -39.27 136.60 -68.10
C LYS A 384 -40.15 137.81 -67.78
N VAL A 385 -40.88 137.75 -66.67
CA VAL A 385 -41.72 138.85 -66.18
C VAL A 385 -40.87 140.05 -65.74
N GLN A 386 -39.71 139.82 -65.12
CA GLN A 386 -38.77 140.91 -64.78
C GLN A 386 -38.28 141.65 -66.03
N HIS A 387 -37.96 140.94 -67.11
CA HIS A 387 -37.49 141.59 -68.33
C HIS A 387 -38.59 142.41 -69.02
N GLU A 388 -39.83 141.92 -69.03
CA GLU A 388 -40.99 142.65 -69.55
C GLU A 388 -41.31 143.92 -68.73
N LEU A 389 -41.00 143.91 -67.43
CA LEU A 389 -41.14 145.07 -66.54
C LEU A 389 -40.10 146.16 -66.84
N GLU A 390 -38.83 145.79 -67.02
CA GLU A 390 -37.75 146.73 -67.36
C GLU A 390 -38.02 147.45 -68.70
N GLU A 391 -38.52 146.73 -69.72
CA GLU A 391 -38.92 147.34 -71.01
C GLU A 391 -40.13 148.28 -70.89
N ALA A 392 -40.99 148.09 -69.88
CA ALA A 392 -42.12 148.97 -69.62
C ALA A 392 -41.68 150.25 -68.88
N GLU A 393 -40.71 150.13 -67.96
CA GLU A 393 -40.12 151.26 -67.25
C GLU A 393 -39.36 152.20 -68.20
N GLU A 394 -38.53 151.68 -69.10
CA GLU A 394 -37.83 152.53 -70.09
C GLU A 394 -38.79 153.30 -71.00
N ARG A 395 -39.95 152.70 -71.34
CA ARG A 395 -41.00 153.38 -72.11
C ARG A 395 -41.67 154.51 -71.33
N ALA A 396 -41.86 154.33 -70.02
CA ALA A 396 -42.45 155.33 -69.15
C ALA A 396 -41.53 156.56 -68.99
N ASP A 397 -40.22 156.33 -68.82
CA ASP A 397 -39.22 157.41 -68.68
C ASP A 397 -39.11 158.29 -69.94
N ILE A 398 -39.20 157.69 -71.13
CA ILE A 398 -39.21 158.44 -72.40
C ILE A 398 -40.45 159.34 -72.49
N ALA A 399 -41.61 158.86 -72.03
CA ALA A 399 -42.85 159.63 -72.04
C ALA A 399 -42.83 160.80 -71.05
N GLU A 400 -42.30 160.61 -69.84
CA GLU A 400 -42.16 161.68 -68.84
C GLU A 400 -41.20 162.80 -69.31
N SER A 401 -40.11 162.44 -69.99
CA SER A 401 -39.16 163.39 -70.57
C SER A 401 -39.81 164.30 -71.62
N GLN A 402 -40.73 163.78 -72.44
CA GLN A 402 -41.44 164.57 -73.45
C GLN A 402 -42.47 165.52 -72.82
N VAL A 403 -43.15 165.11 -71.75
CA VAL A 403 -44.14 165.95 -71.03
C VAL A 403 -43.46 167.11 -70.30
N ASN A 404 -42.29 166.89 -69.70
CA ASN A 404 -41.54 167.94 -69.01
C ASN A 404 -41.01 169.02 -69.97
N LYS A 405 -40.62 168.66 -71.20
CA LYS A 405 -40.23 169.64 -72.24
C LYS A 405 -41.40 170.54 -72.67
N LEU A 406 -42.63 170.02 -72.72
CA LEU A 406 -43.81 170.80 -73.08
C LEU A 406 -44.27 171.75 -71.97
N ARG A 407 -44.07 171.38 -70.69
CA ARG A 407 -44.38 172.25 -69.54
C ARG A 407 -43.45 173.48 -69.42
N ALA A 408 -42.18 173.35 -69.78
CA ALA A 408 -41.24 174.47 -69.74
C ALA A 408 -41.56 175.58 -70.77
N LYS A 409 -42.26 175.25 -71.86
CA LYS A 409 -42.62 176.21 -72.93
C LYS A 409 -43.82 177.11 -72.60
N SER A 410 -44.56 176.84 -71.52
CA SER A 410 -45.85 177.49 -71.23
C SER A 410 -45.84 178.48 -70.06
N ARG A 411 -44.68 178.85 -69.50
CA ARG A 411 -44.62 179.55 -68.20
C ARG A 411 -43.98 180.95 -68.16
N ASP A 412 -43.53 181.52 -69.29
CA ASP A 412 -42.94 182.88 -69.29
C ASP A 412 -43.61 183.89 -70.24
N SER A 413 -44.88 183.64 -70.61
CA SER A 413 -45.77 184.65 -71.19
C SER A 413 -46.91 184.98 -70.21
N GLY A 414 -46.70 186.04 -69.44
CA GLY A 414 -47.78 186.86 -68.88
C GLY A 414 -47.97 186.84 -67.37
N LYS A 415 -47.52 187.89 -66.69
CA LYS A 415 -48.42 188.75 -65.87
C LYS A 415 -47.78 190.09 -65.52
N ALA A 416 -48.56 191.15 -65.79
CA ALA A 416 -48.37 192.53 -65.39
C ALA A 416 -49.44 192.93 -64.36
N LYS A 417 -49.05 193.84 -63.46
CA LYS A 417 -49.80 194.83 -62.63
C LYS A 417 -50.79 194.39 -61.54
N GLU A 418 -50.51 194.82 -60.30
CA GLU A 418 -51.13 196.01 -59.67
C GLU A 418 -50.20 196.61 -58.57
N GLU A 419 -50.22 197.96 -58.49
CA GLU A 419 -49.39 198.96 -57.76
C GLU A 419 -47.86 198.99 -57.93
#